data_AF-A0A496QH40-F1
#
_entry.id   AF-A0A496QH40-F1
#
_cell.length_a   1.000
_cell.length_b   1.000
_cell.length_c   1.000
_cell.angle_alpha   90.00
_cell.angle_beta   90.00
_cell.angle_gamma   90.00
#
_symmetry.space_group_name_H-M   'P 1'
#
loop_
_entity.id
_entity.type
_entity.pdbx_description
1 polymer ?
#
loop_
_entity_poly.entity_id
_entity_poly.type
_entity_poly.pdbx_seq_one_letter_code
_entity_poly.pdbx_strand_id
1 'polypeptide(L)'
;MVKRKTVTAAIVAIVGIVFVGWAMYLSSSQDMLGKTRGFAIVKIRDQLPKNLVPFGDLVLENYKEYRSNAVRWSFVHFGTLIGAAFLSAAAGVILKLQSILKDESKRNDTAAVCAAAGALLITVSGIGEFESKWRVNRIAALEMENLSYELLNNPDKSRVIERITEINKDRLRGIVSPGVNERSASQDKEID
;
A
#
# COMPACT_ATOMS: atom_id res chain seq x y z
N MET A 1 -5.00 -10.69 40.93
CA MET A 1 -3.91 -10.84 39.93
C MET A 1 -4.33 -11.53 38.62
N VAL A 2 -5.31 -12.46 38.63
CA VAL A 2 -5.74 -13.22 37.43
C VAL A 2 -6.45 -12.37 36.36
N LYS A 3 -7.24 -11.35 36.74
CA LYS A 3 -8.07 -10.56 35.80
C LYS A 3 -7.31 -9.61 34.85
N ARG A 4 -6.11 -9.12 35.21
CA ARG A 4 -5.30 -8.30 34.28
C ARG A 4 -4.77 -9.12 33.11
N LYS A 5 -4.42 -10.39 33.35
CA LYS A 5 -3.90 -11.29 32.31
C LYS A 5 -4.92 -11.57 31.20
N THR A 6 -6.20 -11.65 31.54
CA THR A 6 -7.29 -11.86 30.57
C THR A 6 -7.50 -10.67 29.64
N VAL A 7 -7.37 -9.43 30.13
CA VAL A 7 -7.50 -8.24 29.28
C VAL A 7 -6.33 -8.18 28.31
N THR A 8 -5.09 -8.30 28.79
CA THR A 8 -3.89 -8.28 27.94
C THR A 8 -3.93 -9.38 26.87
N ALA A 9 -4.40 -10.58 27.21
CA ALA A 9 -4.56 -11.67 26.25
C ALA A 9 -5.59 -11.36 25.16
N ALA A 10 -6.69 -10.67 25.50
CA ALA A 10 -7.69 -10.25 24.52
C ALA A 10 -7.14 -9.20 23.55
N ILE A 11 -6.27 -8.29 24.00
CA ILE A 11 -5.59 -7.31 23.13
C ILE A 11 -4.71 -8.03 22.12
N VAL A 12 -3.85 -8.93 22.60
CA VAL A 12 -2.95 -9.69 21.75
C VAL A 12 -3.74 -10.55 20.76
N ALA A 13 -4.87 -11.11 21.19
CA ALA A 13 -5.76 -11.88 20.32
C ALA A 13 -6.43 -11.00 19.24
N ILE A 14 -6.95 -9.82 19.57
CA ILE A 14 -7.58 -8.92 18.60
C ILE A 14 -6.54 -8.39 17.61
N VAL A 15 -5.38 -7.95 18.10
CA VAL A 15 -4.26 -7.52 17.24
C VAL A 15 -3.81 -8.68 16.36
N GLY A 16 -3.70 -9.89 16.92
CA GLY A 16 -3.37 -11.11 16.18
C GLY A 16 -4.40 -11.46 15.10
N ILE A 17 -5.70 -11.37 15.39
CA ILE A 17 -6.78 -11.66 14.41
C ILE A 17 -6.80 -10.60 13.31
N VAL A 18 -6.65 -9.32 13.65
CA VAL A 18 -6.53 -8.24 12.65
C VAL A 18 -5.29 -8.47 11.78
N PHE A 19 -4.18 -8.89 12.38
CA PHE A 19 -2.93 -9.16 11.66
C PHE A 19 -3.02 -10.41 10.76
N VAL A 20 -3.68 -11.48 11.23
CA VAL A 20 -3.92 -12.71 10.44
C VAL A 20 -4.92 -12.45 9.31
N GLY A 21 -6.01 -11.71 9.59
CA GLY A 21 -6.95 -11.27 8.57
C GLY A 21 -6.29 -10.34 7.54
N TRP A 22 -5.40 -9.45 8.00
CA TRP A 22 -4.55 -8.60 7.16
C TRP A 22 -3.62 -9.44 6.27
N ALA A 23 -2.95 -10.45 6.82
CA ALA A 23 -2.06 -11.35 6.08
C ALA A 23 -2.82 -12.21 5.05
N MET A 24 -3.98 -12.75 5.41
CA MET A 24 -4.83 -13.54 4.50
C MET A 24 -5.42 -12.68 3.37
N TYR A 25 -5.85 -11.46 3.68
CA TYR A 25 -6.36 -10.53 2.66
C TYR A 25 -5.25 -10.04 1.71
N LEU A 26 -4.05 -9.78 2.23
CA LEU A 26 -2.86 -9.47 1.42
C LEU A 26 -2.49 -10.63 0.48
N SER A 27 -2.67 -11.88 0.93
CA SER A 27 -2.44 -13.06 0.09
C SER A 27 -3.52 -13.25 -0.98
N SER A 28 -4.80 -13.02 -0.65
CA SER A 28 -5.93 -13.25 -1.57
C SER A 28 -6.15 -12.11 -2.58
N SER A 29 -5.81 -10.87 -2.23
CA SER A 29 -5.95 -9.70 -3.11
C SER A 29 -5.03 -9.72 -4.34
N GLN A 30 -4.03 -10.62 -4.38
CA GLN A 30 -3.19 -10.83 -5.56
C GLN A 30 -3.96 -11.33 -6.78
N ASP A 31 -5.03 -12.12 -6.59
CA ASP A 31 -5.75 -12.78 -7.69
C ASP A 31 -6.90 -11.94 -8.28
N MET A 32 -7.44 -11.00 -7.50
CA MET A 32 -8.64 -10.24 -7.88
C MET A 32 -8.33 -8.92 -8.59
N LEU A 33 -7.28 -8.20 -8.20
CA LEU A 33 -7.04 -6.82 -8.67
C LEU A 33 -6.22 -6.71 -9.95
N GLY A 34 -5.57 -7.81 -10.38
CA GLY A 34 -4.89 -7.89 -11.68
C GLY A 34 -5.82 -8.10 -12.87
N LYS A 35 -7.13 -8.36 -12.66
CA LYS A 35 -8.06 -8.75 -13.73
C LYS A 35 -8.81 -7.57 -14.39
N THR A 36 -8.94 -6.42 -13.73
CA THR A 36 -9.82 -5.32 -14.19
C THR A 36 -9.11 -4.12 -14.84
N ARG A 37 -7.77 -4.01 -14.73
CA ARG A 37 -6.95 -3.00 -15.44
C ARG A 37 -5.66 -3.64 -15.96
N GLY A 38 -5.18 -3.16 -17.10
CA GLY A 38 -4.04 -3.77 -17.80
C GLY A 38 -4.41 -4.86 -18.82
N PHE A 39 -5.69 -4.99 -19.17
CA PHE A 39 -6.08 -5.92 -20.24
C PHE A 39 -5.43 -5.56 -21.59
N ALA A 40 -5.20 -4.26 -21.83
CA ALA A 40 -4.43 -3.79 -22.97
C ALA A 40 -2.98 -4.29 -22.92
N ILE A 41 -2.28 -4.11 -21.79
CA ILE A 41 -0.88 -4.53 -21.65
C ILE A 41 -0.68 -6.04 -21.79
N VAL A 42 -1.67 -6.85 -21.37
CA VAL A 42 -1.64 -8.32 -21.53
C VAL A 42 -1.67 -8.72 -23.01
N LYS A 43 -2.37 -7.95 -23.85
CA LYS A 43 -2.50 -8.23 -25.30
C LYS A 43 -1.34 -7.72 -26.13
N ILE A 44 -0.47 -6.87 -25.57
CA ILE A 44 0.68 -6.29 -26.29
C ILE A 44 1.64 -7.37 -26.77
N ARG A 45 1.82 -8.42 -25.97
CA ARG A 45 2.66 -9.58 -26.31
C ARG A 45 2.32 -10.17 -27.68
N ASP A 46 1.03 -10.30 -27.98
CA ASP A 46 0.55 -10.91 -29.22
C ASP A 46 0.75 -10.01 -30.45
N GLN A 47 0.98 -8.72 -30.23
CA GLN A 47 1.16 -7.70 -31.26
C GLN A 47 2.62 -7.34 -31.51
N LEU A 48 3.55 -7.80 -30.65
CA LEU A 48 4.97 -7.51 -30.79
C LEU A 48 5.65 -8.44 -31.80
N PRO A 49 6.64 -7.93 -32.55
CA PRO A 49 7.49 -8.78 -33.37
C PRO A 49 8.31 -9.73 -32.48
N LYS A 50 8.63 -10.92 -32.98
CA LYS A 50 9.23 -12.03 -32.19
C LYS A 50 10.50 -11.65 -31.42
N ASN A 51 11.30 -10.72 -31.95
CA ASN A 51 12.52 -10.23 -31.32
C ASN A 51 12.27 -9.32 -30.11
N LEU A 52 11.05 -8.81 -29.94
CA LEU A 52 10.66 -7.88 -28.86
C LEU A 52 9.74 -8.48 -27.81
N VAL A 53 9.22 -9.69 -28.05
CA VAL A 53 8.41 -10.43 -27.07
C VAL A 53 9.06 -10.51 -25.69
N PRO A 54 10.38 -10.78 -25.54
CA PRO A 54 11.01 -10.82 -24.22
C PRO A 54 10.96 -9.47 -23.47
N PHE A 55 11.00 -8.34 -24.20
CA PHE A 55 10.87 -7.01 -23.61
C PHE A 55 9.43 -6.72 -23.22
N GLY A 56 8.45 -7.15 -24.03
CA GLY A 56 7.04 -7.10 -23.67
C GLY A 56 6.73 -7.89 -22.41
N ASP A 57 7.30 -9.10 -22.29
CA ASP A 57 7.17 -9.95 -21.09
C ASP A 57 7.77 -9.24 -19.86
N LEU A 58 8.96 -8.64 -19.99
CA LEU A 58 9.61 -7.88 -18.92
C LEU A 58 8.80 -6.66 -18.47
N VAL A 59 8.24 -5.89 -19.41
CA VAL A 59 7.37 -4.74 -19.10
C VAL A 59 6.10 -5.21 -18.38
N LEU A 60 5.50 -6.31 -18.83
CA LEU A 60 4.30 -6.89 -18.23
C LEU A 60 4.55 -7.42 -16.81
N GLU A 61 5.67 -8.09 -16.58
CA GLU A 61 6.05 -8.58 -15.26
C GLU A 61 6.26 -7.43 -14.27
N ASN A 62 7.03 -6.41 -14.66
CA ASN A 62 7.23 -5.21 -13.84
C ASN A 62 5.91 -4.48 -13.56
N TYR A 63 5.04 -4.32 -14.58
CA TYR A 63 3.71 -3.75 -14.39
C TYR A 63 2.90 -4.48 -13.33
N LYS A 64 2.85 -5.82 -13.41
CA LYS A 64 2.11 -6.67 -12.46
C LYS A 64 2.68 -6.54 -11.05
N GLU A 65 4.01 -6.55 -10.93
CA GLU A 65 4.68 -6.36 -9.64
C GLU A 65 4.32 -5.01 -9.02
N TYR A 66 4.43 -3.92 -9.78
CA TYR A 66 4.20 -2.56 -9.26
C TYR A 66 2.74 -2.37 -8.90
N ARG A 67 1.83 -2.90 -9.73
CA ARG A 67 0.39 -2.85 -9.45
C ARG A 67 0.02 -3.63 -8.19
N SER A 68 0.58 -4.83 -8.03
CA SER A 68 0.40 -5.65 -6.82
C SER A 68 0.93 -4.92 -5.58
N ASN A 69 2.14 -4.38 -5.66
CA ASN A 69 2.74 -3.62 -4.56
C ASN A 69 1.94 -2.36 -4.23
N ALA A 70 1.46 -1.61 -5.22
CA ALA A 70 0.58 -0.47 -5.02
C ALA A 70 -0.69 -0.87 -4.25
N VAL A 71 -1.35 -1.94 -4.63
CA VAL A 71 -2.55 -2.44 -3.91
C VAL A 71 -2.21 -2.74 -2.46
N ARG A 72 -1.14 -3.52 -2.22
CA ARG A 72 -0.70 -3.89 -0.88
C ARG A 72 -0.46 -2.65 -0.01
N TRP A 73 0.35 -1.71 -0.49
CA TRP A 73 0.66 -0.48 0.24
C TRP A 73 -0.58 0.41 0.44
N SER A 74 -1.50 0.46 -0.52
CA SER A 74 -2.77 1.19 -0.36
C SER A 74 -3.60 0.63 0.77
N PHE A 75 -3.69 -0.69 0.87
CA PHE A 75 -4.48 -1.35 1.89
C PHE A 75 -3.85 -1.16 3.27
N VAL A 76 -2.53 -1.27 3.37
CA VAL A 76 -1.82 -0.98 4.63
C VAL A 76 -2.08 0.48 5.05
N HIS A 77 -1.89 1.44 4.14
CA HIS A 77 -2.06 2.86 4.43
C HIS A 77 -3.48 3.22 4.88
N PHE A 78 -4.50 2.85 4.09
CA PHE A 78 -5.89 3.14 4.45
C PHE A 78 -6.37 2.29 5.63
N GLY A 79 -5.88 1.06 5.75
CA GLY A 79 -6.19 0.16 6.86
C GLY A 79 -5.71 0.70 8.21
N THR A 80 -4.47 1.21 8.27
CA THR A 80 -3.95 1.84 9.51
C THR A 80 -4.71 3.11 9.85
N LEU A 81 -5.02 3.96 8.87
CA LEU A 81 -5.76 5.21 9.09
C LEU A 81 -7.21 4.96 9.55
N ILE A 82 -7.96 4.15 8.80
CA ILE A 82 -9.36 3.84 9.11
C ILE A 82 -9.42 3.04 10.42
N GLY A 83 -8.52 2.07 10.62
CA GLY A 83 -8.44 1.29 11.84
C GLY A 83 -8.16 2.17 13.07
N ALA A 84 -7.23 3.11 12.97
CA ALA A 84 -6.95 4.05 14.04
C ALA A 84 -8.14 4.96 14.37
N ALA A 85 -8.80 5.51 13.35
CA ALA A 85 -9.99 6.35 13.53
C ALA A 85 -11.13 5.55 14.18
N PHE A 86 -11.36 4.32 13.72
CA PHE A 86 -12.38 3.42 14.27
C PHE A 86 -12.10 3.08 15.74
N LEU A 87 -10.87 2.69 16.08
CA LEU A 87 -10.50 2.37 17.46
C LEU A 87 -10.60 3.58 18.39
N SER A 88 -10.24 4.77 17.89
CA SER A 88 -10.37 6.02 18.64
C SER A 88 -11.84 6.36 18.92
N ALA A 89 -12.70 6.24 17.90
CA ALA A 89 -14.14 6.43 18.06
C ALA A 89 -14.75 5.39 19.01
N ALA A 90 -14.36 4.12 18.87
CA ALA A 90 -14.81 3.03 19.74
C ALA A 90 -14.44 3.29 21.21
N ALA A 91 -13.22 3.76 21.49
CA ALA A 91 -12.81 4.13 22.84
C ALA A 91 -13.75 5.18 23.47
N GLY A 92 -14.08 6.25 22.73
CA GLY A 92 -15.00 7.29 23.18
C GLY A 92 -16.43 6.76 23.42
N VAL A 93 -16.92 5.91 22.53
CA VAL A 93 -18.25 5.28 22.64
C VAL A 93 -18.31 4.35 23.86
N ILE A 94 -17.28 3.52 24.08
CA ILE A 94 -17.19 2.61 25.23
C ILE A 94 -17.25 3.39 26.54
N LEU A 95 -16.56 4.53 26.64
CA LEU A 95 -16.60 5.36 27.85
C LEU A 95 -18.00 5.93 28.13
N LYS A 96 -18.76 6.29 27.08
CA LYS A 96 -20.10 6.88 27.24
C LYS A 96 -21.23 5.86 27.44
N LEU A 97 -21.17 4.67 26.84
CA LEU A 97 -22.27 3.70 26.90
C LEU A 97 -22.20 2.81 28.15
N GLN A 98 -22.83 3.29 29.23
CA GLN A 98 -23.05 2.51 30.47
C GLN A 98 -23.87 1.22 30.25
N SER A 99 -24.63 1.14 29.15
CA SER A 99 -25.45 -0.02 28.81
C SER A 99 -24.65 -1.24 28.33
N ILE A 100 -23.46 -1.05 27.76
CA ILE A 100 -22.64 -2.14 27.18
C ILE A 100 -21.77 -2.81 28.24
N LEU A 101 -21.18 -2.03 29.16
CA LEU A 101 -20.34 -2.53 30.24
C LEU A 101 -20.71 -1.84 31.55
N LYS A 102 -21.43 -2.58 32.42
CA LYS A 102 -21.83 -2.10 33.75
C LYS A 102 -20.65 -1.97 34.73
N ASP A 103 -19.56 -2.69 34.48
CA ASP A 103 -18.34 -2.67 35.29
C ASP A 103 -17.42 -1.54 34.81
N GLU A 104 -17.31 -0.49 35.63
CA GLU A 104 -16.54 0.72 35.33
C GLU A 104 -15.05 0.43 35.06
N SER A 105 -14.45 -0.49 35.81
CA SER A 105 -13.03 -0.83 35.64
C SER A 105 -12.78 -1.46 34.27
N LYS A 106 -13.64 -2.40 33.85
CA LYS A 106 -13.48 -3.08 32.55
C LYS A 106 -13.72 -2.14 31.37
N ARG A 107 -14.67 -1.23 31.51
CA ARG A 107 -14.98 -0.21 30.50
C ARG A 107 -13.77 0.70 30.27
N ASN A 108 -13.19 1.20 31.35
CA ASN A 108 -12.03 2.10 31.28
C ASN A 108 -10.81 1.38 30.70
N ASP A 109 -10.53 0.14 31.14
CA ASP A 109 -9.44 -0.66 30.58
C ASP A 109 -9.62 -0.91 29.08
N THR A 110 -10.83 -1.27 28.64
CA THR A 110 -11.11 -1.55 27.21
C THR A 110 -10.97 -0.28 26.36
N ALA A 111 -11.48 0.86 26.84
CA ALA A 111 -11.34 2.13 26.15
C ALA A 111 -9.87 2.57 26.03
N ALA A 112 -9.09 2.42 27.11
CA ALA A 112 -7.66 2.75 27.11
C ALA A 112 -6.89 1.90 26.09
N VAL A 113 -7.21 0.61 26.00
CA VAL A 113 -6.64 -0.30 25.00
C VAL A 113 -6.95 0.15 23.58
N CYS A 114 -8.22 0.46 23.29
CA CYS A 114 -8.63 0.91 21.96
C CYS A 114 -7.90 2.20 21.59
N ALA A 115 -7.80 3.17 22.50
CA ALA A 115 -7.07 4.41 22.29
C ALA A 115 -5.56 4.16 22.04
N ALA A 116 -4.93 3.31 22.85
CA ALA A 116 -3.51 2.97 22.70
C ALA A 116 -3.22 2.26 21.37
N ALA A 117 -4.06 1.29 20.99
CA ALA A 117 -3.93 0.60 19.71
C ALA A 117 -4.15 1.55 18.52
N GLY A 118 -5.11 2.47 18.61
CA GLY A 118 -5.32 3.50 17.60
C GLY A 118 -4.11 4.42 17.44
N ALA A 119 -3.52 4.87 18.55
CA ALA A 119 -2.30 5.68 18.53
C ALA A 119 -1.12 4.92 17.88
N LEU A 120 -0.93 3.64 18.22
CA LEU A 120 0.12 2.81 17.61
C LEU A 120 -0.07 2.67 16.09
N LEU A 121 -1.30 2.48 15.61
CA LEU A 121 -1.58 2.40 14.17
C LEU A 121 -1.20 3.71 13.44
N ILE A 122 -1.50 4.88 14.04
CA ILE A 122 -1.08 6.17 13.49
C ILE A 122 0.44 6.28 13.45
N THR A 123 1.14 5.91 14.53
CA THR A 123 2.60 5.95 14.58
C THR A 123 3.22 5.04 13.52
N VAL A 124 2.74 3.79 13.39
CA VAL A 124 3.21 2.85 12.36
C VAL A 124 2.91 3.39 10.95
N SER A 125 1.76 4.01 10.74
CA SER A 125 1.41 4.65 9.47
C SER A 125 2.37 5.79 9.11
N GLY A 126 2.75 6.62 10.10
CA GLY A 126 3.67 7.74 9.90
C GLY A 126 5.10 7.28 9.60
N ILE A 127 5.64 6.35 10.40
CA ILE A 127 7.02 5.85 10.21
C ILE A 127 7.13 4.96 8.97
N GLY A 128 6.07 4.22 8.63
CA GLY A 128 6.08 3.27 7.52
C GLY A 128 6.05 3.90 6.13
N GLU A 129 5.67 5.18 6.03
CA GLU A 129 5.55 5.96 4.78
C GLU A 129 4.78 5.21 3.68
N PHE A 130 3.72 4.49 4.09
CA PHE A 130 2.96 3.61 3.20
C PHE A 130 2.31 4.38 2.05
N GLU A 131 1.95 5.64 2.26
CA GLU A 131 1.39 6.52 1.23
C GLU A 131 2.37 6.73 0.07
N SER A 132 3.63 7.06 0.37
CA SER A 132 4.66 7.25 -0.66
C SER A 132 4.86 5.95 -1.44
N LYS A 133 5.03 4.83 -0.73
CA LYS A 133 5.23 3.51 -1.36
C LYS A 133 4.06 3.15 -2.29
N TRP A 134 2.83 3.39 -1.85
CA TRP A 134 1.64 3.22 -2.69
C TRP A 134 1.68 4.11 -3.93
N ARG A 135 1.92 5.41 -3.76
CA ARG A 135 1.92 6.41 -4.83
C ARG A 135 2.98 6.12 -5.88
N VAL A 136 4.22 5.85 -5.45
CA VAL A 136 5.35 5.57 -6.31
C VAL A 136 5.14 4.29 -7.12
N ASN A 137 4.64 3.21 -6.50
CA ASN A 137 4.31 1.99 -7.23
C ASN A 137 3.15 2.20 -8.24
N ARG A 138 2.18 3.07 -7.93
CA ARG A 138 1.12 3.42 -8.89
C ARG A 138 1.65 4.19 -10.10
N ILE A 139 2.56 5.13 -9.89
CA ILE A 139 3.18 5.91 -10.96
C ILE A 139 4.02 5.00 -11.84
N ALA A 140 4.91 4.19 -11.24
CA ALA A 140 5.73 3.25 -11.99
C ALA A 140 4.91 2.24 -12.81
N ALA A 141 3.77 1.77 -12.28
CA ALA A 141 2.86 0.90 -13.04
C ALA A 141 2.26 1.63 -14.26
N LEU A 142 1.88 2.90 -14.11
CA LEU A 142 1.37 3.72 -15.22
C LEU A 142 2.46 3.96 -16.28
N GLU A 143 3.70 4.21 -15.86
CA GLU A 143 4.82 4.41 -16.77
C GLU A 143 5.18 3.13 -17.54
N MET A 144 5.10 1.96 -16.90
CA MET A 144 5.24 0.67 -17.59
C MET A 144 4.12 0.44 -18.61
N GLU A 145 2.88 0.85 -18.29
CA GLU A 145 1.77 0.82 -19.24
C GLU A 145 2.01 1.76 -20.43
N ASN A 146 2.47 2.98 -20.19
CA ASN A 146 2.83 3.92 -21.26
C ASN A 146 3.97 3.39 -22.14
N LEU A 147 5.01 2.82 -21.52
CA LEU A 147 6.14 2.22 -22.24
C LEU A 147 5.69 1.05 -23.12
N SER A 148 4.68 0.30 -22.69
CA SER A 148 4.13 -0.77 -23.49
C SER A 148 3.44 -0.25 -24.76
N TYR A 149 2.75 0.89 -24.69
CA TYR A 149 2.20 1.57 -25.87
C TYR A 149 3.30 2.16 -26.77
N GLU A 150 4.38 2.71 -26.18
CA GLU A 150 5.54 3.15 -26.96
C GLU A 150 6.17 1.99 -27.73
N LEU A 151 6.34 0.84 -27.10
CA LEU A 151 6.92 -0.36 -27.72
C LEU A 151 6.08 -0.87 -28.91
N LEU A 152 4.75 -0.75 -28.84
CA LEU A 152 3.86 -1.08 -29.96
C LEU A 152 4.02 -0.10 -31.14
N ASN A 153 4.15 1.19 -30.85
CA ASN A 153 4.16 2.23 -31.88
C ASN A 153 5.54 2.44 -32.50
N ASN A 154 6.60 2.37 -31.70
CA ASN A 154 7.98 2.56 -32.10
C ASN A 154 8.90 1.52 -31.43
N PRO A 155 9.06 0.34 -32.05
CA PRO A 155 9.80 -0.78 -31.48
C PRO A 155 11.32 -0.55 -31.45
N ASP A 156 11.82 0.24 -30.49
CA ASP A 156 13.24 0.46 -30.23
C ASP A 156 13.69 -0.20 -28.91
N LYS A 157 14.49 -1.26 -29.05
CA LYS A 157 15.03 -2.05 -27.94
C LYS A 157 15.90 -1.22 -26.99
N SER A 158 16.77 -0.37 -27.52
CA SER A 158 17.73 0.38 -26.70
C SER A 158 16.99 1.37 -25.81
N ARG A 159 16.04 2.10 -26.40
CA ARG A 159 15.16 3.02 -25.70
C ARG A 159 14.31 2.32 -24.64
N VAL A 160 13.79 1.13 -24.91
CA VAL A 160 12.95 0.39 -23.94
C VAL A 160 13.76 -0.03 -22.70
N ILE A 161 14.99 -0.50 -22.89
CA ILE A 161 15.87 -0.86 -21.76
C ILE A 161 16.20 0.36 -20.91
N GLU A 162 16.51 1.49 -21.57
CA GLU A 162 16.77 2.76 -20.90
C GLU A 162 15.56 3.20 -20.07
N ARG A 163 14.36 3.22 -20.66
CA ARG A 163 13.13 3.59 -19.97
C ARG A 163 12.78 2.67 -18.81
N ILE A 164 12.93 1.35 -18.95
CA ILE A 164 12.74 0.42 -17.81
C ILE A 164 13.70 0.78 -16.67
N THR A 165 14.96 1.07 -17.01
CA THR A 165 15.98 1.42 -16.02
C THR A 165 15.65 2.73 -15.30
N GLU A 166 15.18 3.74 -16.04
CA GLU A 166 14.73 5.02 -15.48
C GLU A 166 13.55 4.84 -14.53
N ILE A 167 12.49 4.17 -14.97
CA ILE A 167 11.29 3.89 -14.15
C ILE A 167 11.71 3.18 -12.86
N ASN A 168 12.63 2.21 -12.93
CA ASN A 168 13.11 1.48 -11.77
C ASN A 168 13.91 2.37 -10.80
N LYS A 169 14.77 3.25 -11.34
CA LYS A 169 15.51 4.22 -10.53
C LYS A 169 14.58 5.21 -9.85
N ASP A 170 13.56 5.70 -10.54
CA ASP A 170 12.59 6.66 -10.01
C ASP A 170 11.71 6.01 -8.94
N ARG A 171 11.28 4.77 -9.19
CA ARG A 171 10.59 3.94 -8.19
C ARG A 171 11.43 3.75 -6.94
N LEU A 172 12.70 3.36 -7.10
CA LEU A 172 13.59 3.11 -5.97
C LEU A 172 13.86 4.39 -5.18
N ARG A 173 14.12 5.52 -5.87
CA ARG A 173 14.28 6.84 -5.24
C ARG A 173 13.05 7.23 -4.44
N GLY A 174 11.85 7.07 -5.00
CA GLY A 174 10.61 7.38 -4.29
C GLY A 174 10.34 6.49 -3.08
N ILE A 175 10.82 5.24 -3.08
CA ILE A 175 10.68 4.32 -1.94
C ILE A 175 11.70 4.61 -0.84
N VAL A 176 12.95 4.95 -1.19
CA VAL A 176 14.06 5.14 -0.23
C VAL A 176 14.11 6.58 0.29
N SER A 177 13.64 7.56 -0.47
CA SER A 177 13.71 8.98 -0.13
C SER A 177 12.47 9.78 -0.58
N PRO A 178 11.27 9.48 -0.03
CA PRO A 178 10.02 10.14 -0.37
C PRO A 178 10.06 11.67 -0.36
N GLY A 179 10.81 12.27 0.57
CA GLY A 179 10.84 13.73 0.79
C GLY A 179 11.81 14.51 -0.10
N VAL A 180 12.58 13.85 -0.96
CA VAL A 180 13.53 14.54 -1.87
C VAL A 180 12.83 15.00 -3.16
N ASN A 181 11.92 14.18 -3.70
CA ASN A 181 11.25 14.48 -4.98
C ASN A 181 10.33 15.72 -4.93
N GLU A 182 9.71 16.00 -3.78
CA GLU A 182 8.83 17.17 -3.64
C GLU A 182 9.62 18.49 -3.57
N ARG A 183 10.87 18.47 -3.06
CA ARG A 183 11.73 19.66 -2.99
C ARG A 183 12.39 19.99 -4.32
N SER A 184 12.80 18.98 -5.08
CA SER A 184 13.41 19.17 -6.41
C SER A 184 12.39 19.73 -7.40
N ALA A 185 11.18 19.19 -7.42
CA ALA A 185 10.11 19.66 -8.31
C ALA A 185 9.57 21.07 -7.96
N SER A 186 9.76 21.54 -6.71
CA SER A 186 9.48 22.92 -6.33
C SER A 186 10.64 23.88 -6.67
N GLN A 187 11.90 23.43 -6.56
CA GLN A 187 13.06 24.25 -6.92
C GLN A 187 13.16 24.48 -8.44
N ASP A 188 12.80 23.49 -9.26
CA ASP A 188 12.81 23.64 -10.72
C ASP A 188 11.70 24.59 -11.23
N LYS A 189 10.69 24.90 -10.41
CA LYS A 189 9.61 25.86 -10.73
C LYS A 189 9.91 27.30 -10.28
N GLU A 190 10.99 27.53 -9.53
CA GLU A 190 11.40 28.87 -9.08
C GLU A 190 12.47 29.50 -10.00
N ILE A 191 12.88 28.81 -11.07
CA ILE A 191 13.96 29.25 -11.99
C ILE A 191 13.40 29.73 -13.35
N ASP A 192 12.09 29.66 -13.57
CA ASP A 192 11.39 30.27 -14.72
C ASP A 192 10.59 31.52 -14.29
#